data_AF-A0A1X9XZ67-F1
#
_entry.id   AF-A0A1X9XZ67-F1
#
_cell.length_a   1.000
_cell.length_b   1.000
_cell.length_c   1.000
_cell.angle_alpha   90.00
_cell.angle_beta   90.00
_cell.angle_gamma   90.00
#
_symmetry.space_group_name_H-M   'P 1'
#
loop_
_entity.id
_entity.type
_entity.pdbx_description
1 polymer ?
#
loop_
_entity_poly.entity_id
_entity_poly.type
_entity_poly.pdbx_seq_one_letter_code
_entity_poly.pdbx_strand_id
1 'polypeptide(L)'
;ALFIDSQHRTPGNLRAFVQATIRSIKTGKSSDVRFSSTEKLEVVPLMTRKMEYSYKDGSDYVFSDPETYETVTVTPEIVGDAK
;
A
#
# COMPACT_ATOMS: atom_id res chain seq x y z
N ALA A 1 2.73 -2.22 3.41
CA ALA A 1 1.53 -1.71 4.11
C ALA A 1 1.66 -0.19 4.22
N LEU A 2 0.58 0.56 4.25
CA LEU A 2 0.59 2.02 4.33
C LEU A 2 0.76 2.45 5.78
N PHE A 3 1.77 3.27 6.04
CA PHE A 3 1.96 3.92 7.32
C PHE A 3 1.00 5.13 7.40
N ILE A 4 0.13 5.16 8.41
CA ILE A 4 -0.87 6.22 8.54
C ILE A 4 -0.40 7.24 9.57
N ASP A 5 -0.06 6.78 10.77
CA ASP A 5 0.31 7.64 11.89
C ASP A 5 1.24 6.90 12.85
N SER A 6 1.99 7.66 13.66
CA SER A 6 2.79 7.12 14.77
C SER A 6 2.83 8.01 15.98
N GLN A 7 2.78 7.37 17.15
CA GLN A 7 2.97 7.97 18.45
C GLN A 7 4.19 7.37 19.14
N HIS A 8 5.17 8.21 19.44
CA HIS A 8 6.27 7.84 20.32
C HIS A 8 5.84 7.99 21.78
N ARG A 9 5.93 6.91 22.56
CA ARG A 9 5.59 6.90 23.99
C ARG A 9 6.81 6.53 24.81
N THR A 10 7.04 7.29 25.87
CA THR A 10 8.09 7.09 26.87
C THR A 10 7.44 6.95 28.25
N PRO A 11 6.90 5.76 28.60
CA PRO A 11 6.30 5.56 29.91
C PRO A 11 7.40 5.58 30.97
N GLY A 12 7.30 6.42 32.00
CA GLY A 12 8.44 6.73 32.89
C GLY A 12 9.22 5.52 33.42
N ASN A 13 8.55 4.42 33.80
CA ASN A 13 9.19 3.21 34.34
C ASN A 13 9.38 2.07 33.32
N LEU A 14 9.08 2.29 32.04
CA LEU A 14 9.18 1.28 30.97
C LEU A 14 10.00 1.82 29.80
N ARG A 15 10.43 0.90 28.93
CA ARG A 15 11.15 1.28 27.71
C ARG A 15 10.23 2.04 26.76
N ALA A 16 10.82 3.03 26.09
CA ALA A 16 10.16 3.77 25.03
C ALA A 16 9.75 2.83 23.88
N PHE A 17 8.62 3.13 23.25
CA PHE A 17 8.15 2.41 22.07
C PHE A 17 7.40 3.36 21.13
N VAL A 18 7.35 2.98 19.86
CA VAL A 18 6.57 3.69 18.84
C VAL A 18 5.35 2.85 18.52
N GLN A 19 4.15 3.39 18.72
CA GLN A 19 2.92 2.77 18.26
C GLN A 19 2.53 3.40 16.93
N ALA A 20 2.42 2.60 15.88
CA ALA A 20 2.01 3.09 14.58
C ALA A 20 0.73 2.40 14.11
N THR A 21 -0.15 3.17 13.47
CA THR A 21 -1.32 2.63 12.78
C THR A 21 -0.92 2.37 11.34
N ILE A 22 -1.06 1.11 10.92
CA ILE A 22 -0.66 0.63 9.61
C ILE A 22 -1.87 0.04 8.91
N ARG A 23 -2.04 0.33 7.62
CA ARG A 23 -3.09 -0.26 6.78
C ARG A 23 -2.50 -1.22 5.75
N SER A 24 -3.01 -2.44 5.72
CA SER A 24 -2.64 -3.41 4.70
C SER A 24 -3.12 -2.94 3.32
N ILE A 25 -2.20 -2.95 2.33
CA ILE A 25 -2.52 -2.58 0.94
C ILE A 25 -3.42 -3.65 0.30
N LYS A 26 -3.19 -4.94 0.62
CA LYS A 26 -3.94 -6.05 0.02
C LYS A 26 -5.36 -6.19 0.55
N THR A 27 -5.55 -5.95 1.85
CA THR A 27 -6.83 -6.24 2.54
C THR A 27 -7.56 -4.99 2.99
N GLY A 28 -6.94 -3.80 2.91
CA GLY A 28 -7.51 -2.54 3.41
C GLY A 28 -7.64 -2.45 4.93
N LYS A 29 -7.37 -3.54 5.68
CA LYS A 29 -7.50 -3.59 7.13
C LYS A 29 -6.41 -2.74 7.81
N SER A 30 -6.82 -1.92 8.76
CA SER A 30 -5.91 -1.20 9.65
C SER A 30 -5.54 -2.07 10.86
N SER A 31 -4.33 -1.89 11.38
CA SER A 31 -3.83 -2.55 12.58
C SER A 31 -2.86 -1.63 13.31
N ASP A 32 -2.90 -1.67 14.63
CA ASP A 32 -1.95 -0.92 15.47
C ASP A 32 -0.79 -1.82 15.85
N VAL A 33 0.41 -1.44 15.43
CA VAL A 33 1.65 -2.19 15.66
C VAL A 33 2.55 -1.39 16.60
N ARG A 34 3.14 -2.07 17.57
CA ARG A 34 4.13 -1.48 18.49
C ARG A 34 5.52 -1.90 18.04
N PHE A 35 6.34 -0.90 17.75
CA PHE A 35 7.75 -1.05 17.39
C PHE A 35 8.63 -0.68 18.57
N SER A 36 9.74 -1.40 18.70
CA SER A 36 10.81 -0.97 19.60
C SER A 36 11.51 0.26 19.02
N SER A 37 12.00 1.17 19.87
CA SER A 37 12.72 2.37 19.42
C SER A 37 14.01 2.08 18.64
N THR A 38 14.55 0.86 18.72
CA THR A 38 15.76 0.42 18.00
C THR A 38 15.46 -0.47 16.79
N GLU A 39 14.18 -0.73 16.50
CA GLU A 39 13.78 -1.60 15.41
C GLU A 39 14.00 -0.92 14.05
N LYS A 40 14.67 -1.62 13.13
CA LYS A 40 14.88 -1.12 11.77
C LYS A 40 13.68 -1.51 10.91
N LEU A 41 13.09 -0.52 10.26
CA LEU A 41 12.00 -0.71 9.31
C LEU A 41 12.51 -0.60 7.89
N GLU A 42 12.10 -1.53 7.04
CA GLU A 42 12.32 -1.45 5.60
C GLU A 42 11.17 -0.66 4.95
N VAL A 43 11.51 0.44 4.30
CA VAL A 43 10.54 1.29 3.60
C VAL A 43 10.55 0.92 2.12
N VAL A 44 9.43 0.40 1.64
CA VAL A 44 9.23 0.11 0.21
C VAL A 44 8.46 1.28 -0.43
N PRO A 45 9.03 1.98 -1.43
CA PRO A 45 8.32 3.07 -2.10
C PRO A 45 7.14 2.52 -2.90
N LEU A 46 5.99 3.17 -2.77
CA LEU A 46 4.80 2.87 -3.55
C LEU A 46 4.63 3.93 -4.64
N MET A 47 4.53 3.51 -5.89
CA MET A 47 4.18 4.39 -7.02
C MET A 47 2.73 4.14 -7.43
N THR A 48 1.95 5.22 -7.50
CA THR A 48 0.61 5.20 -8.08
C THR A 48 0.65 5.94 -9.40
N ARG A 49 0.19 5.32 -10.48
CA ARG A 49 0.08 5.94 -11.80
C ARG A 49 -1.38 5.96 -12.23
N LYS A 50 -1.79 7.06 -12.86
CA LYS A 50 -3.11 7.13 -13.52
C LYS A 50 -2.96 6.47 -14.88
N MET A 51 -3.79 5.46 -15.13
CA MET A 51 -3.82 4.73 -16.39
C MET A 51 -5.23 4.79 -16.94
N GLU A 52 -5.37 4.85 -18.26
CA GLU A 52 -6.65 4.83 -18.95
C GLU A 52 -6.99 3.39 -19.34
N TYR A 53 -8.23 2.98 -19.08
CA TYR A 53 -8.71 1.71 -19.57
C TYR A 53 -8.83 1.76 -21.10
N SER A 54 -8.20 0.79 -21.77
CA SER A 54 -8.21 0.72 -23.23
C SER A 54 -9.24 -0.29 -23.73
N TYR A 55 -9.00 -1.58 -23.48
CA TYR A 55 -9.91 -2.66 -23.88
C TYR A 55 -9.69 -3.90 -23.00
N LYS A 56 -10.57 -4.88 -23.20
CA LYS A 56 -10.48 -6.18 -22.55
C LYS A 56 -9.89 -7.19 -23.53
N ASP A 57 -8.83 -7.89 -23.13
CA ASP A 57 -8.23 -8.98 -23.89
C ASP A 57 -8.59 -10.31 -23.24
N GLY A 58 -9.64 -10.96 -23.75
CA GLY A 58 -10.18 -12.20 -23.18
C GLY A 58 -10.69 -12.02 -21.74
N SER A 59 -9.94 -12.55 -20.76
CA SER A 59 -10.22 -12.39 -19.32
C SER A 59 -9.56 -11.16 -18.70
N ASP A 60 -8.55 -10.60 -19.34
CA ASP A 60 -7.65 -9.61 -18.77
C ASP A 60 -8.01 -8.20 -19.24
N TYR A 61 -7.57 -7.20 -18.48
CA TYR A 61 -7.86 -5.79 -18.73
C TYR A 61 -6.59 -5.07 -19.14
N VAL A 62 -6.62 -4.37 -20.27
CA VAL A 62 -5.48 -3.60 -20.77
C VAL A 62 -5.67 -2.13 -20.42
N PHE A 63 -4.67 -1.57 -19.75
CA PHE A 63 -4.59 -0.17 -19.39
C PHE A 63 -3.43 0.50 -20.14
N SER A 64 -3.60 1.76 -20.54
CA SER A 64 -2.58 2.56 -21.23
C SER A 64 -2.22 3.78 -20.38
N ASP A 65 -0.93 4.08 -20.32
CA ASP A 65 -0.42 5.32 -19.75
C ASP A 65 -0.65 6.47 -20.75
N PRO A 66 -1.34 7.57 -20.39
CA PRO A 66 -1.63 8.66 -21.32
C PRO A 66 -0.41 9.53 -21.65
N GLU A 67 0.65 9.47 -20.85
CA GLU A 67 1.85 10.28 -21.05
C GLU A 67 2.92 9.52 -21.86
N THR A 68 3.08 8.23 -21.60
CA THR A 68 4.12 7.40 -22.22
C THR A 68 3.60 6.45 -23.30
N TYR A 69 2.29 6.25 -23.38
CA TYR A 69 1.64 5.23 -24.22
C TYR A 69 2.10 3.80 -23.91
N GLU A 70 2.70 3.58 -22.74
CA GLU A 70 3.00 2.24 -22.24
C GLU A 70 1.71 1.50 -21.90
N THR A 71 1.62 0.22 -22.26
CA THR A 71 0.46 -0.61 -21.97
C THR A 71 0.78 -1.63 -20.90
N VAL A 72 -0.19 -1.84 -20.01
CA VAL A 72 -0.09 -2.79 -18.91
C VAL A 72 -1.33 -3.66 -18.91
N THR A 73 -1.13 -4.97 -19.00
CA THR A 73 -2.19 -5.97 -18.86
C THR A 73 -2.35 -6.34 -17.40
N VAL A 74 -3.57 -6.26 -16.88
CA VAL A 74 -3.92 -6.52 -15.50
C VAL A 74 -4.94 -7.65 -15.45
N THR A 75 -4.63 -8.68 -14.67
CA THR A 75 -5.52 -9.82 -14.45
C THR A 75 -6.77 -9.42 -13.65
N PRO A 76 -7.92 -10.07 -13.89
CA PRO A 76 -9.18 -9.75 -13.21
C PRO A 76 -9.10 -9.83 -11.67
N GLU A 77 -8.22 -10.67 -11.11
CA GLU A 77 -8.00 -10.78 -9.66
C GLU A 77 -7.47 -9.49 -9.02
N ILE A 78 -6.71 -8.68 -9.77
CA ILE A 78 -6.11 -7.43 -9.27
C ILE A 78 -7.09 -6.27 -9.39
N VAL A 79 -7.93 -6.28 -10.44
CA VAL A 79 -9.01 -5.29 -10.62
C VAL A 79 -10.10 -5.47 -9.55
N GLY A 80 -10.32 -6.71 -9.08
CA GLY A 80 -11.22 -7.00 -7.96
C GLY A 80 -12.67 -6.60 -8.24
N ASP A 81 -13.36 -6.10 -7.20
CA ASP A 81 -14.77 -5.68 -7.23
C ASP A 81 -14.99 -4.29 -7.87
N ALA A 82 -13.95 -3.64 -8.40
CA ALA A 82 -14.04 -2.30 -9.00
C ALA A 82 -14.61 -2.32 -10.44
N LYS A 83 -15.63 -3.15 -10.68
CA LYS A 83 -16.47 -3.10 -11.88
C LYS A 83 -17.47 -1.95 -11.81
#